data_AF-K1SHT5-F1
#
_entry.id   AF-K1SHT5-F1
#
_cell.length_a   1.000
_cell.length_b   1.000
_cell.length_c   1.000
_cell.angle_alpha   90.00
_cell.angle_beta   90.00
_cell.angle_gamma   90.00
#
_symmetry.space_group_name_H-M   'P 1'
#
loop_
_entity.id
_entity.type
_entity.pdbx_description
1 polymer ?
#
loop_
_entity_poly.entity_id
_entity_poly.type
_entity_poly.pdbx_seq_one_letter_code
_entity_poly.pdbx_strand_id
1 'polypeptide(L)'
;CIHAVGHLIEDHAETAKLPLRFAANKAIEGDHLILEKLQLDENEKEMLEHIVCQMETERGVDRSAAIADMRFDFIERLCEQTVVKPKESKERIRSEKIDRILTGKYTAIPCFIVIMILVFYLTFNVIGAWLQGLLELGIGRLTELADAAMTAAHVNSAVQSLVIDGIFTGVGSVLSFLPIVVTLFFSFHLWKTAVISPVWHS
;
A
#
# COMPACT_ATOMS: atom_id res chain seq x y z
N CYS A 1 -12.77 -38.43 14.68
CA CYS A 1 -13.95 -37.82 15.32
C CYS A 1 -15.20 -37.89 14.42
N ILE A 2 -15.29 -37.14 13.31
CA ILE A 2 -16.53 -37.11 12.47
C ILE A 2 -16.94 -38.50 11.94
N HIS A 3 -15.98 -39.33 11.51
CA HIS A 3 -16.28 -40.70 11.05
C HIS A 3 -16.77 -41.62 12.18
N ALA A 4 -16.25 -41.44 13.41
CA ALA A 4 -16.66 -42.24 14.57
C ALA A 4 -18.09 -41.89 14.99
N VAL A 5 -18.42 -40.58 15.02
CA VAL A 5 -19.80 -40.14 15.28
C VAL A 5 -20.73 -40.57 14.15
N GLY A 6 -20.28 -40.53 12.90
CA GLY A 6 -21.05 -41.06 11.77
C GLY A 6 -21.46 -42.52 11.99
N HIS A 7 -20.53 -43.38 12.38
CA HIS A 7 -20.84 -44.79 12.64
C HIS A 7 -21.75 -45.00 13.87
N LEU A 8 -21.67 -44.11 14.87
CA LEU A 8 -22.52 -44.18 16.06
C LEU A 8 -23.99 -43.88 15.73
N ILE A 9 -24.25 -42.94 14.81
CA ILE A 9 -25.61 -42.44 14.53
C ILE A 9 -26.18 -42.95 13.20
N GLU A 10 -25.52 -43.89 12.51
CA GLU A 10 -25.87 -44.29 11.14
C GLU A 10 -27.32 -44.77 11.02
N ASP A 11 -27.70 -45.74 11.85
CA ASP A 11 -29.06 -46.31 11.88
C ASP A 11 -30.12 -45.26 12.27
N HIS A 12 -29.79 -44.37 13.21
CA HIS A 12 -30.64 -43.28 13.67
C HIS A 12 -30.83 -42.20 12.59
N ALA A 13 -29.77 -41.86 11.86
CA ALA A 13 -29.81 -40.89 10.77
C ALA A 13 -30.62 -41.41 9.58
N GLU A 14 -30.49 -42.70 9.25
CA GLU A 14 -31.31 -43.34 8.22
C GLU A 14 -32.80 -43.35 8.61
N THR A 15 -33.11 -43.72 9.86
CA THR A 15 -34.46 -43.71 10.40
C THR A 15 -35.08 -42.29 10.40
N ALA A 16 -34.28 -41.28 10.75
CA ALA A 16 -34.68 -39.87 10.73
C ALA A 16 -34.68 -39.24 9.33
N LYS A 17 -34.28 -39.99 8.28
CA LYS A 17 -34.11 -39.52 6.89
C LYS A 17 -33.19 -38.30 6.76
N LEU A 18 -32.13 -38.27 7.55
CA LEU A 18 -31.11 -37.23 7.53
C LEU A 18 -29.84 -37.72 6.81
N PRO A 19 -29.18 -36.88 5.98
CA PRO A 19 -27.88 -37.24 5.43
C PRO A 19 -26.85 -37.47 6.54
N LEU A 20 -26.21 -38.64 6.55
CA LEU A 20 -25.33 -39.09 7.64
C LEU A 20 -24.27 -38.06 8.04
N ARG A 21 -23.53 -37.52 7.05
CA ARG A 21 -22.48 -36.52 7.29
C ARG A 21 -23.02 -35.20 7.85
N PHE A 22 -24.23 -34.82 7.48
CA PHE A 22 -24.87 -33.63 8.00
C PHE A 22 -25.32 -33.83 9.45
N ALA A 23 -25.97 -34.97 9.73
CA ALA A 23 -26.38 -35.34 11.08
C ALA A 23 -25.16 -35.44 12.02
N ALA A 24 -24.06 -36.06 11.57
CA ALA A 24 -22.85 -36.23 12.37
C ALA A 24 -22.20 -34.88 12.71
N ASN A 25 -22.06 -33.98 11.74
CA ASN A 25 -21.52 -32.65 11.99
C ASN A 25 -22.41 -31.87 12.99
N LYS A 26 -23.72 -31.92 12.81
CA LYS A 26 -24.65 -31.19 13.67
C LYS A 26 -24.75 -31.78 15.08
N ALA A 27 -24.63 -33.09 15.22
CA ALA A 27 -24.54 -33.77 16.51
C ALA A 27 -23.28 -33.33 17.28
N ILE A 28 -22.12 -33.25 16.60
CA ILE A 28 -20.86 -32.76 17.21
C ILE A 28 -20.96 -31.27 17.57
N GLU A 29 -21.63 -30.45 16.76
CA GLU A 29 -21.90 -29.03 17.06
C GLU A 29 -22.85 -28.86 18.27
N GLY A 30 -23.57 -29.91 18.70
CA GLY A 30 -24.55 -29.84 19.79
C GLY A 30 -25.91 -29.27 19.38
N ASP A 31 -26.31 -29.43 18.12
CA ASP A 31 -27.60 -28.93 17.61
C ASP A 31 -28.78 -29.69 18.23
N HIS A 32 -29.57 -28.99 19.05
CA HIS A 32 -30.67 -29.59 19.79
C HIS A 32 -31.76 -30.20 18.90
N LEU A 33 -32.05 -29.59 17.74
CA LEU A 33 -33.09 -30.08 16.83
C LEU A 33 -32.68 -31.39 16.15
N ILE A 34 -31.38 -31.54 15.88
CA ILE A 34 -30.85 -32.77 15.29
C ILE A 34 -30.76 -33.88 16.33
N LEU A 35 -30.32 -33.56 17.55
CA LEU A 35 -30.27 -34.53 18.66
C LEU A 35 -31.66 -35.06 19.02
N GLU A 36 -32.69 -34.20 19.05
CA GLU A 36 -34.07 -34.60 19.29
C GLU A 36 -34.60 -35.52 18.17
N LYS A 37 -34.26 -35.22 16.90
CA LYS A 37 -34.66 -36.04 15.75
C LYS A 37 -33.95 -37.38 15.67
N LEU A 38 -32.71 -37.47 16.13
CA LEU A 38 -31.95 -38.71 16.13
C LEU A 38 -32.46 -39.69 17.20
N GLN A 39 -33.15 -39.21 18.24
CA GLN A 39 -33.71 -40.04 19.32
C GLN A 39 -32.70 -41.02 19.94
N LEU A 40 -31.45 -40.57 20.10
CA LEU A 40 -30.37 -41.36 20.68
C LEU A 40 -30.72 -41.79 22.11
N ASP A 41 -30.29 -43.00 22.48
CA ASP A 41 -30.39 -43.45 23.87
C ASP A 41 -29.37 -42.74 24.78
N GLU A 42 -29.51 -42.90 26.09
CA GLU A 42 -28.62 -42.21 27.05
C GLU A 42 -27.16 -42.67 26.95
N ASN A 43 -26.91 -43.95 26.62
CA ASN A 43 -25.54 -44.45 26.43
C ASN A 43 -24.91 -43.88 25.15
N GLU A 44 -25.69 -43.75 24.07
CA GLU A 44 -25.25 -43.16 22.80
C GLU A 44 -24.94 -41.68 22.95
N LYS A 45 -25.76 -40.94 23.71
CA LYS A 45 -25.49 -39.53 24.05
C LYS A 45 -24.21 -39.40 24.86
N GLU A 46 -23.99 -40.27 25.85
CA GLU A 46 -22.77 -40.26 26.67
C GLU A 46 -21.54 -40.57 25.80
N MET A 47 -21.62 -41.56 24.91
CA MET A 47 -20.54 -41.84 23.96
C MET A 47 -20.27 -40.68 23.00
N LEU A 48 -21.31 -40.02 22.49
CA LEU A 48 -21.16 -38.83 21.64
C LEU A 48 -20.40 -37.72 22.37
N GLU A 49 -20.81 -37.38 23.61
CA GLU A 49 -20.13 -36.35 24.40
C GLU A 49 -18.69 -36.74 24.76
N HIS A 50 -18.39 -38.02 24.99
CA HIS A 50 -17.01 -38.49 25.15
C HIS A 50 -16.16 -38.27 23.89
N ILE A 51 -16.70 -38.55 22.71
CA ILE A 51 -15.99 -38.31 21.44
C ILE A 51 -15.76 -36.80 21.22
N VAL A 52 -16.74 -35.96 21.57
CA VAL A 52 -16.62 -34.49 21.51
C VAL A 52 -15.56 -34.00 22.50
N CYS A 53 -15.58 -34.45 23.75
CA CYS A 53 -14.61 -34.06 24.76
C CYS A 53 -13.17 -34.47 24.37
N GLN A 54 -12.99 -35.67 23.81
CA GLN A 54 -11.70 -36.09 23.28
C GLN A 54 -11.23 -35.17 22.14
N MET A 55 -12.13 -34.83 21.22
CA MET A 55 -11.85 -33.90 20.11
C MET A 55 -11.44 -32.50 20.61
N GLU A 56 -12.15 -31.96 21.60
CA GLU A 56 -11.83 -30.67 22.24
C GLU A 56 -10.46 -30.73 22.93
N THR A 57 -10.15 -31.85 23.60
CA THR A 57 -8.86 -32.06 24.28
C THR A 57 -7.69 -32.14 23.29
N GLU A 58 -7.86 -32.85 22.17
CA GLU A 58 -6.83 -32.97 21.13
C GLU A 58 -6.54 -31.64 20.42
N ARG A 59 -7.57 -30.80 20.23
CA ARG A 59 -7.46 -29.51 19.53
C ARG A 59 -7.22 -28.32 20.48
N GLY A 60 -7.50 -28.47 21.77
CA GLY A 60 -7.35 -27.42 22.78
C GLY A 60 -8.37 -26.29 22.66
N VAL A 61 -9.48 -26.51 21.96
CA VAL A 61 -10.53 -25.50 21.68
C VAL A 61 -11.92 -26.12 21.84
N ASP A 62 -12.96 -25.29 21.95
CA ASP A 62 -14.35 -25.74 22.07
C ASP A 62 -14.84 -26.47 20.80
N ARG A 63 -15.95 -27.22 20.90
CA ARG A 63 -16.53 -28.03 19.81
C ARG A 63 -16.72 -27.25 18.49
N SER A 64 -17.13 -25.99 18.55
CA SER A 64 -17.38 -25.20 17.34
C SER A 64 -16.07 -24.77 16.69
N ALA A 65 -15.11 -24.31 17.51
CA ALA A 65 -13.77 -23.99 17.05
C ALA A 65 -13.03 -25.22 16.51
N ALA A 66 -13.16 -26.39 17.15
CA ALA A 66 -12.53 -27.63 16.71
C ALA A 66 -13.03 -28.08 15.33
N ILE A 67 -14.33 -27.94 15.06
CA ILE A 67 -14.90 -28.22 13.73
C ILE A 67 -14.42 -27.20 12.70
N ALA A 68 -14.39 -25.91 13.06
CA ALA A 68 -13.89 -24.86 12.17
C ALA A 68 -12.42 -25.11 11.79
N ASP A 69 -11.59 -25.47 12.75
CA ASP A 69 -10.17 -25.80 12.58
C ASP A 69 -9.99 -26.99 11.63
N MET A 70 -10.78 -28.07 11.78
CA MET A 70 -10.78 -29.19 10.83
C MET A 70 -11.22 -28.80 9.41
N ARG A 71 -12.16 -27.87 9.27
CA ARG A 71 -12.57 -27.35 7.96
C ARG A 71 -11.45 -26.51 7.34
N PHE A 72 -10.75 -25.70 8.13
CA PHE A 72 -9.60 -24.93 7.67
C PHE A 72 -8.44 -25.83 7.26
N ASP A 73 -8.09 -26.85 8.06
CA ASP A 73 -7.08 -27.86 7.71
C ASP A 73 -7.37 -28.51 6.34
N PHE A 74 -8.64 -28.85 6.10
CA PHE A 74 -9.05 -29.44 4.83
C PHE A 74 -8.89 -28.46 3.67
N ILE A 75 -9.32 -27.21 3.85
CA ILE A 75 -9.19 -26.15 2.84
C ILE A 75 -7.72 -25.86 2.56
N GLU A 76 -6.87 -25.80 3.59
CA GLU A 76 -5.45 -25.52 3.45
C GLU A 76 -4.77 -26.62 2.63
N ARG A 77 -5.00 -27.90 2.97
CA ARG A 77 -4.48 -29.03 2.19
C ARG A 77 -4.96 -29.02 0.74
N LEU A 78 -6.22 -28.67 0.51
CA LEU A 78 -6.76 -28.56 -0.85
C LEU A 78 -6.10 -27.42 -1.61
N CYS A 79 -5.94 -26.27 -0.96
CA CYS A 79 -5.25 -25.12 -1.52
C CYS A 79 -3.79 -25.44 -1.83
N GLU A 80 -3.06 -26.14 -0.96
CA GLU A 80 -1.68 -26.56 -1.24
C GLU A 80 -1.55 -27.45 -2.48
N GLN A 81 -2.54 -28.32 -2.72
CA GLN A 81 -2.55 -29.23 -3.87
C GLN A 81 -2.98 -28.56 -5.18
N THR A 82 -3.81 -27.51 -5.11
CA THR A 82 -4.48 -26.92 -6.27
C THR A 82 -3.97 -25.53 -6.64
N VAL A 83 -3.49 -24.77 -5.65
CA VAL A 83 -3.03 -23.40 -5.83
C VAL A 83 -1.55 -23.39 -6.16
N VAL A 84 -1.26 -23.20 -7.44
CA VAL A 84 0.09 -22.86 -7.89
C VAL A 84 0.33 -21.39 -7.58
N LYS A 85 1.04 -21.11 -6.48
CA LYS A 85 1.52 -19.75 -6.19
C LYS A 85 2.50 -19.35 -7.30
N PRO A 86 2.23 -18.28 -8.07
CA PRO A 86 3.15 -17.83 -9.09
C PRO A 86 4.49 -17.50 -8.43
N LYS A 87 5.60 -17.95 -9.04
CA LYS A 87 6.93 -17.58 -8.57
C LYS A 87 7.03 -16.06 -8.56
N GLU A 88 7.37 -15.51 -7.39
CA GLU A 88 7.75 -14.10 -7.23
C GLU A 88 8.70 -13.71 -8.37
N SER A 89 8.28 -12.76 -9.21
CA SER A 89 9.14 -12.20 -10.25
C SER A 89 10.41 -11.65 -9.61
N LYS A 90 11.57 -11.83 -10.27
CA LYS A 90 12.83 -11.23 -9.82
C LYS A 90 12.72 -9.71 -9.65
N GLU A 91 11.83 -9.05 -10.40
CA GLU A 91 11.55 -7.62 -10.23
C GLU A 91 10.85 -7.32 -8.90
N ARG A 92 9.90 -8.17 -8.48
CA ARG A 92 9.14 -7.99 -7.24
C ARG A 92 10.07 -8.09 -6.02
N ILE A 93 10.97 -9.07 -6.02
CA ILE A 93 12.00 -9.23 -4.98
C ILE A 93 12.98 -8.04 -4.94
N ARG A 94 13.37 -7.51 -6.11
CA ARG A 94 14.25 -6.33 -6.19
C ARG A 94 13.54 -5.07 -5.69
N SER A 95 12.27 -4.91 -6.05
CA SER A 95 11.42 -3.80 -5.63
C SER A 95 11.21 -3.83 -4.11
N GLU A 96 10.81 -4.97 -3.55
CA GLU A 96 10.62 -5.14 -2.10
C GLU A 96 11.90 -4.88 -1.29
N LYS A 97 13.07 -5.25 -1.84
CA LYS A 97 14.35 -5.01 -1.16
C LYS A 97 14.72 -3.52 -1.13
N ILE A 98 14.44 -2.79 -2.20
CA ILE A 98 14.62 -1.34 -2.26
C ILE A 98 13.62 -0.67 -1.33
N ASP A 99 12.35 -1.07 -1.39
CA ASP A 99 11.29 -0.48 -0.60
C ASP A 99 11.51 -0.70 0.90
N ARG A 100 11.99 -1.89 1.31
CA ARG A 100 12.37 -2.17 2.71
C ARG A 100 13.51 -1.28 3.23
N ILE A 101 14.43 -0.85 2.37
CA ILE A 101 15.49 0.11 2.74
C ILE A 101 14.91 1.52 2.84
N LEU A 102 14.07 1.91 1.88
CA LEU A 102 13.43 3.23 1.83
C LEU A 102 12.42 3.45 2.99
N THR A 103 11.71 2.41 3.40
CA THR A 103 10.64 2.45 4.41
C THR A 103 11.02 1.83 5.76
N GLY A 104 12.27 1.41 5.93
CA GLY A 104 12.72 0.78 7.17
C GLY A 104 12.62 1.71 8.39
N LYS A 105 12.17 1.20 9.53
CA LYS A 105 11.92 1.96 10.78
C LYS A 105 13.06 2.91 11.20
N TYR A 106 14.32 2.53 10.95
CA TYR A 106 15.50 3.33 11.29
C TYR A 106 16.21 3.92 10.05
N THR A 107 16.00 3.36 8.86
CA THR A 107 16.64 3.82 7.60
C THR A 107 15.80 4.84 6.84
N ALA A 108 14.50 4.92 7.13
CA ALA A 108 13.58 5.84 6.47
C ALA A 108 13.95 7.31 6.70
N ILE A 109 14.28 7.70 7.94
CA ILE A 109 14.60 9.10 8.27
C ILE A 109 15.90 9.57 7.56
N PRO A 110 17.03 8.85 7.64
CA PRO A 110 18.23 9.23 6.89
C PRO A 110 18.01 9.25 5.37
N CYS A 111 17.30 8.26 4.84
CA CYS A 111 17.05 8.18 3.40
C CYS A 111 16.18 9.33 2.90
N PHE A 112 15.15 9.69 3.66
CA PHE A 112 14.32 10.86 3.40
C PHE A 112 15.14 12.14 3.32
N ILE A 113 16.05 12.37 4.27
CA ILE A 113 16.92 13.55 4.29
C ILE A 113 17.82 13.58 3.05
N VAL A 114 18.43 12.45 2.68
CA VAL A 114 19.28 12.34 1.48
C VAL A 114 18.49 12.66 0.21
N ILE A 115 17.29 12.11 0.07
CA ILE A 115 16.42 12.39 -1.08
C ILE A 115 16.03 13.87 -1.11
N MET A 116 15.68 14.46 0.02
CA MET A 116 15.34 15.88 0.10
C MET A 116 16.52 16.76 -0.29
N ILE A 117 17.73 16.47 0.21
CA ILE A 117 18.95 17.18 -0.17
C ILE A 117 19.19 17.05 -1.67
N LEU A 118 19.02 15.85 -2.24
CA LEU A 118 19.20 15.61 -3.66
C LEU A 118 18.20 16.42 -4.50
N VAL A 119 16.93 16.44 -4.10
CA VAL A 119 15.88 17.23 -4.76
C VAL A 119 16.20 18.72 -4.70
N PHE A 120 16.59 19.24 -3.53
CA PHE A 120 16.97 20.65 -3.39
C PHE A 120 18.22 20.99 -4.19
N TYR A 121 19.22 20.11 -4.20
CA TYR A 121 20.44 20.29 -4.99
C TYR A 121 20.13 20.34 -6.49
N LEU A 122 19.32 19.40 -6.99
CA LEU A 122 18.92 19.36 -8.39
C LEU A 122 18.11 20.61 -8.78
N THR A 123 17.23 21.06 -7.88
CA THR A 123 16.38 22.23 -8.08
C THR A 123 17.18 23.52 -8.11
N PHE A 124 18.03 23.79 -7.12
CA PHE A 124 18.71 25.07 -7.00
C PHE A 124 20.00 25.14 -7.81
N ASN A 125 20.84 24.09 -7.78
CA ASN A 125 22.18 24.15 -8.38
C ASN A 125 22.24 23.69 -9.84
N VAL A 126 21.34 22.81 -10.27
CA VAL A 126 21.41 22.23 -11.62
C VAL A 126 20.38 22.88 -12.52
N ILE A 127 19.09 22.61 -12.28
CA ILE A 127 18.02 23.01 -13.20
C ILE A 127 17.66 24.49 -13.00
N GLY A 128 17.46 24.92 -11.75
CA GLY A 128 17.07 26.28 -11.41
C GLY A 128 18.16 27.30 -11.76
N ALA A 129 19.41 27.07 -11.36
CA ALA A 129 20.54 27.95 -11.71
C ALA A 129 20.75 28.05 -13.22
N TRP A 130 20.64 26.93 -13.95
CA TRP A 130 20.80 26.95 -15.41
C TRP A 130 19.69 27.76 -16.10
N LEU A 131 18.43 27.56 -15.69
CA LEU A 131 17.29 28.32 -16.23
C LEU A 131 17.34 29.80 -15.84
N GLN A 132 17.72 30.11 -14.59
CA GLN A 132 17.92 31.48 -14.13
C GLN A 132 18.97 32.18 -14.98
N GLY A 133 20.15 31.57 -15.16
CA GLY A 133 21.24 32.16 -15.95
C GLY A 133 20.85 32.36 -17.42
N LEU A 134 20.06 31.45 -17.99
CA LEU A 134 19.52 31.62 -19.35
C LEU A 134 18.58 32.82 -19.43
N LEU A 135 17.72 33.01 -18.42
CA LEU A 135 16.77 34.13 -18.37
C LEU A 135 17.50 35.46 -18.15
N GLU A 136 18.49 35.50 -17.25
CA GLU A 136 19.35 36.67 -17.02
C GLU A 136 20.08 37.09 -18.29
N LEU A 137 20.62 36.12 -19.03
CA LEU A 137 21.27 36.40 -20.31
C LEU A 137 20.28 36.95 -21.35
N GLY A 138 19.07 36.38 -21.42
CA GLY A 138 18.02 36.89 -22.30
C GLY A 138 17.56 38.30 -21.96
N ILE A 139 17.37 38.59 -20.67
CA ILE A 139 17.00 39.92 -20.18
C ILE A 139 18.13 40.92 -20.44
N GLY A 140 19.38 40.55 -20.15
CA GLY A 140 20.54 41.40 -20.43
C GLY A 140 20.66 41.79 -21.90
N ARG A 141 20.45 40.84 -22.83
CA ARG A 141 20.43 41.12 -24.27
C ARG A 141 19.29 42.05 -24.67
N LEU A 142 18.10 41.88 -24.09
CA LEU A 142 16.97 42.78 -24.32
C LEU A 142 17.25 44.18 -23.78
N THR A 143 17.89 44.28 -22.63
CA THR A 143 18.30 45.56 -22.03
C THR A 143 19.32 46.28 -22.91
N GLU A 144 20.36 45.59 -23.39
CA GLU A 144 21.35 46.16 -24.32
C GLU A 144 20.70 46.65 -25.63
N LEU A 145 19.76 45.88 -26.18
CA LEU A 145 19.03 46.27 -27.39
C LEU A 145 18.13 47.49 -27.15
N ALA A 146 17.43 47.53 -26.01
CA ALA A 146 16.59 48.66 -25.63
C ALA A 146 17.44 49.92 -25.43
N ASP A 147 18.59 49.80 -24.76
CA ASP A 147 19.53 50.90 -24.53
C ASP A 147 20.08 51.48 -25.84
N ALA A 148 20.50 50.61 -26.77
CA ALA A 148 20.97 51.01 -28.09
C ALA A 148 19.86 51.69 -28.93
N ALA A 149 18.63 51.19 -28.88
CA ALA A 149 17.49 51.77 -29.58
C ALA A 149 17.10 53.15 -29.02
N MET A 150 17.10 53.31 -27.69
CA MET A 150 16.81 54.59 -27.03
C MET A 150 17.89 55.63 -27.29
N THR A 151 19.15 55.21 -27.32
CA THR A 151 20.29 56.08 -27.69
C THR A 151 20.18 56.53 -29.14
N ALA A 152 19.83 55.62 -30.08
CA ALA A 152 19.63 55.98 -31.48
C ALA A 152 18.46 56.96 -31.68
N ALA A 153 17.41 56.84 -30.88
CA ALA A 153 16.24 57.72 -30.90
C ALA A 153 16.44 59.08 -30.20
N HIS A 154 17.64 59.38 -29.67
CA HIS A 154 17.94 60.62 -28.92
C HIS A 154 17.00 60.86 -27.73
N VAL A 155 16.66 59.80 -27.00
CA VAL A 155 15.85 59.92 -25.78
C VAL A 155 16.64 60.62 -24.67
N ASN A 156 15.94 61.39 -23.82
CA ASN A 156 16.55 62.06 -22.66
C ASN A 156 17.17 61.04 -21.70
N SER A 157 18.40 61.31 -21.23
CA SER A 157 19.17 60.46 -20.32
C SER A 157 18.43 60.11 -19.03
N ALA A 158 17.59 61.01 -18.51
CA ALA A 158 16.78 60.76 -17.32
C ALA A 158 15.71 59.67 -17.55
N VAL A 159 15.11 59.64 -18.75
CA VAL A 159 14.09 58.65 -19.12
C VAL A 159 14.75 57.30 -19.44
N GLN A 160 15.90 57.34 -20.10
CA GLN A 160 16.70 56.14 -20.39
C GLN A 160 17.16 55.43 -19.12
N SER A 161 17.72 56.17 -18.17
CA SER A 161 18.15 55.59 -16.88
C SER A 161 16.97 55.03 -16.09
N LEU A 162 15.81 55.70 -16.10
CA LEU A 162 14.61 55.19 -15.42
C LEU A 162 14.11 53.86 -16.01
N VAL A 163 14.17 53.71 -17.33
CA VAL A 163 13.72 52.49 -18.01
C VAL A 163 14.73 51.36 -17.82
N ILE A 164 16.02 51.62 -18.08
CA ILE A 164 17.07 50.61 -18.02
C ILE A 164 17.37 50.21 -16.56
N ASP A 165 17.75 51.17 -15.71
CA ASP A 165 18.14 50.88 -14.33
C ASP A 165 16.94 50.66 -13.40
N GLY A 166 15.79 51.27 -13.71
CA GLY A 166 14.58 51.13 -12.91
C GLY A 166 13.78 49.88 -13.30
N ILE A 167 13.28 49.85 -14.54
CA ILE A 167 12.34 48.81 -14.98
C ILE A 167 13.09 47.53 -15.36
N PHE A 168 14.08 47.59 -16.24
CA PHE A 168 14.75 46.38 -16.72
C PHE A 168 15.56 45.69 -15.62
N THR A 169 16.34 46.42 -14.83
CA THR A 169 17.07 45.82 -13.70
C THR A 169 16.11 45.32 -12.61
N GLY A 170 15.08 46.10 -12.26
CA GLY A 170 14.09 45.73 -11.25
C GLY A 170 13.27 44.49 -11.64
N VAL A 171 12.55 44.56 -12.76
CA VAL A 171 11.73 43.46 -13.28
C VAL A 171 12.61 42.27 -13.67
N GLY A 172 13.80 42.52 -14.22
CA GLY A 172 14.74 41.49 -14.63
C GLY A 172 15.19 40.61 -13.47
N SER A 173 15.49 41.22 -12.32
CA SER A 173 15.82 40.47 -11.10
C SER A 173 14.67 39.57 -10.67
N VAL A 174 13.44 40.06 -10.60
CA VAL A 174 12.28 39.26 -10.17
C VAL A 174 11.98 38.13 -11.16
N LEU A 175 12.06 38.41 -12.47
CA LEU A 175 11.86 37.39 -13.50
C LEU A 175 12.92 36.29 -13.41
N SER A 176 14.18 36.64 -13.16
CA SER A 176 15.27 35.67 -13.05
C SER A 176 15.10 34.66 -11.90
N PHE A 177 14.38 35.03 -10.84
CA PHE A 177 14.06 34.13 -9.73
C PHE A 177 12.87 33.19 -10.01
N LEU A 178 12.02 33.52 -10.99
CA LEU A 178 10.82 32.75 -11.29
C LEU A 178 11.12 31.28 -11.67
N PRO A 179 12.13 30.98 -12.53
CA PRO A 179 12.47 29.61 -12.87
C PRO A 179 12.83 28.75 -11.66
N ILE A 180 13.52 29.30 -10.66
CA ILE A 180 13.85 28.58 -9.42
C ILE A 180 12.57 28.18 -8.70
N VAL A 181 11.64 29.13 -8.51
CA VAL A 181 10.38 28.88 -7.80
C VAL A 181 9.55 27.82 -8.53
N VAL A 182 9.44 27.91 -9.86
CA VAL A 182 8.71 26.92 -10.67
C VAL A 182 9.33 25.54 -10.55
N THR A 183 10.66 25.43 -10.64
CA THR A 183 11.39 24.16 -10.53
C THR A 183 11.22 23.53 -9.14
N LEU A 184 11.18 24.37 -8.10
CA LEU A 184 10.94 23.93 -6.73
C LEU A 184 9.53 23.37 -6.56
N PHE A 185 8.51 24.08 -7.03
CA PHE A 185 7.13 23.60 -6.99
C PHE A 185 6.94 22.32 -7.80
N PHE A 186 7.57 22.22 -8.97
CA PHE A 186 7.56 21.00 -9.79
C PHE A 186 8.18 19.81 -9.05
N SER A 187 9.35 20.00 -8.45
CA SER A 187 10.06 18.94 -7.72
C SER A 187 9.31 18.51 -6.45
N PHE A 188 8.67 19.45 -5.75
CA PHE A 188 7.81 19.14 -4.61
C PHE A 188 6.56 18.35 -5.02
N HIS A 189 5.94 18.73 -6.15
CA HIS A 189 4.79 18.00 -6.70
C HIS A 189 5.18 16.57 -7.09
N LEU A 190 6.30 16.39 -7.78
CA LEU A 190 6.82 15.07 -8.16
C LEU A 190 7.11 14.21 -6.92
N TRP A 191 7.74 14.79 -5.90
CA TRP A 191 8.04 14.08 -4.66
C TRP A 191 6.76 13.65 -3.91
N LYS A 192 5.78 14.55 -3.78
CA LYS A 192 4.47 14.22 -3.19
C LYS A 192 3.83 13.03 -3.92
N THR A 193 3.82 13.03 -5.25
CA THR A 193 3.18 11.97 -6.03
C THR A 193 3.97 10.66 -5.97
N ALA A 194 5.31 10.72 -6.05
CA ALA A 194 6.15 9.52 -6.07
C ALA A 194 6.32 8.85 -4.70
N VAL A 195 6.34 9.63 -3.61
CA VAL A 195 6.69 9.11 -2.26
C VAL A 195 5.48 9.03 -1.34
N ILE A 196 4.54 9.98 -1.40
CA ILE A 196 3.41 10.02 -0.46
C ILE A 196 2.22 9.20 -0.97
N SER A 197 1.97 9.18 -2.29
CA SER A 197 0.86 8.44 -2.88
C SER A 197 0.87 6.92 -2.59
N PRO A 198 2.00 6.19 -2.72
CA PRO A 198 2.01 4.76 -2.42
C PRO A 198 1.96 4.44 -0.92
N VAL A 199 2.42 5.35 -0.05
CA VAL A 199 2.43 5.15 1.41
C VAL A 199 1.03 5.25 2.04
N TRP A 200 0.09 5.98 1.42
CA TRP A 200 -1.28 6.12 1.91
C TRP A 200 -2.28 5.10 1.32
N HIS A 201 -1.89 4.42 0.25
CA HIS A 201 -2.74 3.42 -0.41
C HIS A 201 -2.38 1.96 -0.06
N SER A 202 -1.37 1.76 0.80
CA SER A 202 -1.07 0.48 1.46
C SER A 202 -1.47 0.52 2.92
#